data_AF-A0A7I7MIU2-F1
#
_entry.id   AF-A0A7I7MIU2-F1
#
_cell.length_a   1.000
_cell.length_b   1.000
_cell.length_c   1.000
_cell.angle_alpha   90.00
_cell.angle_beta   90.00
_cell.angle_gamma   90.00
#
_symmetry.space_group_name_H-M   'P 1'
#
loop_
_entity.id
_entity.type
_entity.pdbx_description
1 polymer ?
#
loop_
_entity_poly.entity_id
_entity_poly.type
_entity_poly.pdbx_seq_one_letter_code
_entity_poly.pdbx_strand_id
1 'polypeptide(L)'
;MIDAAAVDPLPDGPDPDYGFWSQTDELAHIHSFARARRVAPYAVLGCVLRRATACIEPHVVLPPVVGGHVSANFFTLSTGASGQGKGAADAAGTAAVRFHDDMGNDLDAERPSLGSGEGLARLFKGAKDTPGLTRAHLVVPEVKTLEALTGRQGATLVGELLKAFVGEPVGFHNAQHDTSTAIRAHSYRLCLGVGAQPENAEFFLARAKDGLPQRFLWLPTVDPYAPEGRPDPVDPLGVLIPTFSHNCCDERHVVQIPDSAREEIDVHRYRVLIGDPDVDPLDGHLMLTQLKTAFAIAVLHGRNAIDETDWKIAGDLTDVSIRVRDQMRAAVDAARRRQNAARARDRAERETIVAARLADQAQRRVVKAVCGKLRRRGRATRSELRVACAASIRSEFDGVFEMMVDEEIIVISESTGKRFAPEYTFGPKYDGGL
;
A
#
# COMPACT_ATOMS: atom_id res chain seq x y z
N MET A 1 22.69 9.82 -16.90
CA MET A 1 23.74 9.11 -16.14
C MET A 1 23.15 8.85 -14.78
N ILE A 2 22.84 7.60 -14.44
CA ILE A 2 22.36 7.23 -13.10
C ILE A 2 23.60 7.21 -12.21
N ASP A 3 23.55 7.94 -11.10
CA ASP A 3 24.62 8.01 -10.12
C ASP A 3 24.78 6.64 -9.44
N ALA A 4 25.88 5.95 -9.74
CA ALA A 4 26.16 4.59 -9.28
C ALA A 4 26.45 4.52 -7.76
N ALA A 5 26.54 5.66 -7.07
CA ALA A 5 26.86 5.73 -5.65
C ALA A 5 25.65 5.58 -4.69
N ALA A 6 24.43 5.40 -5.23
CA ALA A 6 23.20 5.22 -4.43
C ALA A 6 22.66 3.78 -4.41
N VAL A 7 23.47 2.80 -4.80
CA VAL A 7 23.11 1.38 -4.73
C VAL A 7 23.55 0.87 -3.37
N ASP A 8 22.61 0.37 -2.55
CA ASP A 8 22.94 -0.40 -1.36
C ASP A 8 23.99 -1.46 -1.75
N PRO A 9 25.03 -1.70 -0.94
CA PRO A 9 26.06 -2.68 -1.29
C PRO A 9 25.40 -4.01 -1.65
N LEU A 10 25.85 -4.61 -2.76
CA LEU A 10 25.39 -5.93 -3.18
C LEU A 10 25.48 -6.87 -1.98
N PRO A 11 24.42 -7.62 -1.66
CA PRO A 11 24.49 -8.56 -0.56
C PRO A 11 25.60 -9.58 -0.83
N ASP A 12 26.56 -9.68 0.10
CA ASP A 12 27.65 -10.64 0.05
C ASP A 12 27.11 -12.07 0.25
N GLY A 13 27.39 -12.97 -0.69
CA GLY A 13 27.08 -14.40 -0.57
C GLY A 13 26.20 -14.96 -1.69
N PRO A 14 25.97 -16.29 -1.70
CA PRO A 14 25.06 -16.92 -2.66
C PRO A 14 23.62 -16.46 -2.40
N ASP A 15 22.81 -16.46 -3.46
CA ASP A 15 21.38 -16.17 -3.38
C ASP A 15 20.71 -17.11 -2.36
N PRO A 16 20.17 -16.58 -1.24
CA PRO A 16 19.57 -17.39 -0.19
C PRO A 16 18.30 -18.11 -0.67
N ASP A 17 17.64 -17.59 -1.71
CA ASP A 17 16.43 -18.16 -2.27
C ASP A 17 16.72 -19.20 -3.37
N TYR A 18 18.00 -19.50 -3.67
CA TYR A 18 18.37 -20.53 -4.67
C TYR A 18 17.76 -21.90 -4.35
N GLY A 19 17.73 -22.27 -3.07
CA GLY A 19 17.11 -23.53 -2.61
C GLY A 19 15.61 -23.59 -2.91
N PHE A 20 14.91 -22.44 -2.92
CA PHE A 20 13.51 -22.38 -3.31
C PHE A 20 13.32 -22.59 -4.81
N TRP A 21 14.12 -21.89 -5.63
CA TRP A 21 13.99 -21.94 -7.09
C TRP A 21 14.44 -23.25 -7.71
N SER A 22 15.31 -24.01 -7.04
CA SER A 22 15.82 -25.30 -7.52
C SER A 22 14.98 -26.51 -7.12
N GLN A 23 13.83 -26.31 -6.45
CA GLN A 23 12.94 -27.41 -6.05
C GLN A 23 12.29 -28.13 -7.22
N THR A 24 11.97 -27.41 -8.31
CA THR A 24 11.41 -27.98 -9.54
C THR A 24 11.97 -27.28 -10.78
N ASP A 25 11.91 -27.97 -11.92
CA ASP A 25 12.40 -27.45 -13.20
C ASP A 25 11.58 -26.22 -13.64
N GLU A 26 10.28 -26.18 -13.35
CA GLU A 26 9.40 -25.07 -13.67
C GLU A 26 9.77 -23.81 -12.89
N LEU A 27 10.08 -23.93 -11.60
CA LEU A 27 10.55 -22.81 -10.78
C LEU A 27 11.91 -22.32 -11.26
N ALA A 28 12.85 -23.23 -11.52
CA ALA A 28 14.18 -22.89 -12.02
C ALA A 28 14.10 -22.19 -13.39
N HIS A 29 13.18 -22.62 -14.24
CA HIS A 29 12.90 -22.00 -15.53
C HIS A 29 12.37 -20.57 -15.36
N ILE A 30 11.33 -20.38 -14.53
CA ILE A 30 10.73 -19.06 -14.28
C ILE A 30 11.77 -18.09 -13.71
N HIS A 31 12.60 -18.56 -12.79
CA HIS A 31 13.70 -17.79 -12.22
C HIS A 31 14.70 -17.32 -13.30
N SER A 32 15.15 -18.26 -14.14
CA SER A 32 16.09 -17.98 -15.23
C SER A 32 15.49 -17.01 -16.26
N PHE A 33 14.22 -17.22 -16.64
CA PHE A 33 13.49 -16.36 -17.57
C PHE A 33 13.36 -14.94 -17.02
N ALA A 34 12.99 -14.79 -15.75
CA ALA A 34 12.88 -13.49 -15.09
C ALA A 34 14.21 -12.72 -15.09
N ARG A 35 15.31 -13.39 -14.73
CA ARG A 35 16.65 -12.79 -14.72
C ARG A 35 17.15 -12.42 -16.11
N ALA A 36 16.91 -13.24 -17.14
CA ALA A 36 17.18 -12.89 -18.54
C ALA A 36 16.42 -11.63 -18.97
N ARG A 37 15.18 -11.45 -18.46
CA ARG A 37 14.33 -10.28 -18.72
C ARG A 37 14.59 -9.08 -17.79
N ARG A 38 15.51 -9.18 -16.82
CA ARG A 38 15.82 -8.11 -15.84
C ARG A 38 14.62 -7.68 -15.00
N VAL A 39 13.81 -8.66 -14.58
CA VAL A 39 12.67 -8.46 -13.69
C VAL A 39 12.74 -9.41 -12.51
N ALA A 40 12.09 -9.06 -11.41
CA ALA A 40 12.14 -9.85 -10.18
C ALA A 40 11.45 -11.21 -10.34
N PRO A 41 12.13 -12.33 -10.04
CA PRO A 41 11.60 -13.68 -10.19
C PRO A 41 10.27 -13.94 -9.47
N TYR A 42 10.12 -13.51 -8.22
CA TYR A 42 8.89 -13.72 -7.45
C TYR A 42 7.68 -13.02 -8.08
N ALA A 43 7.84 -11.78 -8.59
CA ALA A 43 6.76 -11.08 -9.26
C ALA A 43 6.34 -11.77 -10.57
N VAL A 44 7.31 -12.34 -11.31
CA VAL A 44 7.04 -13.17 -12.51
C VAL A 44 6.27 -14.43 -12.12
N LEU A 45 6.72 -15.16 -11.08
CA LEU A 45 6.03 -16.34 -10.57
C LEU A 45 4.58 -16.03 -10.17
N GLY A 46 4.34 -14.93 -9.45
CA GLY A 46 2.98 -14.50 -9.10
C GLY A 46 2.07 -14.32 -10.32
N CYS A 47 2.58 -13.73 -11.41
CA CYS A 47 1.84 -13.60 -12.66
C CYS A 47 1.56 -14.98 -13.31
N VAL A 48 2.57 -15.85 -13.36
CA VAL A 48 2.43 -17.21 -13.90
C VAL A 48 1.38 -18.01 -13.14
N LEU A 49 1.40 -17.99 -11.80
CA LEU A 49 0.43 -18.72 -10.97
C LEU A 49 -1.01 -18.20 -11.14
N ARG A 50 -1.19 -16.88 -11.28
CA ARG A 50 -2.51 -16.31 -11.63
C ARG A 50 -2.99 -16.79 -13.00
N ARG A 51 -2.10 -16.85 -14.00
CA ARG A 51 -2.44 -17.34 -15.35
C ARG A 51 -2.79 -18.82 -15.35
N ALA A 52 -1.99 -19.66 -14.68
CA ALA A 52 -2.25 -21.08 -14.50
C ALA A 52 -3.65 -21.30 -13.91
N THR A 53 -3.97 -20.59 -12.82
CA THR A 53 -5.28 -20.66 -12.16
C THR A 53 -6.41 -20.13 -13.04
N ALA A 54 -6.16 -19.05 -13.79
CA ALA A 54 -7.14 -18.46 -14.71
C ALA A 54 -7.42 -19.36 -15.93
N CYS A 55 -6.58 -20.37 -16.20
CA CYS A 55 -6.87 -21.40 -17.20
C CYS A 55 -7.86 -22.47 -16.68
N ILE A 56 -8.17 -22.50 -15.40
CA ILE A 56 -9.04 -23.53 -14.80
C ILE A 56 -10.49 -23.07 -14.71
N GLU A 57 -11.42 -23.88 -15.23
CA GLU A 57 -12.85 -23.59 -15.19
C GLU A 57 -13.41 -23.50 -13.74
N PRO A 58 -14.52 -22.76 -13.52
CA PRO A 58 -15.06 -22.50 -12.18
C PRO A 58 -15.56 -23.72 -11.41
N HIS A 59 -15.89 -24.83 -12.09
CA HIS A 59 -16.37 -26.05 -11.45
C HIS A 59 -15.30 -26.72 -10.59
N VAL A 60 -14.03 -26.37 -10.79
CA VAL A 60 -12.92 -26.84 -9.96
C VAL A 60 -12.88 -26.04 -8.65
N VAL A 61 -12.98 -26.76 -7.54
CA VAL A 61 -13.06 -26.19 -6.19
C VAL A 61 -12.06 -26.86 -5.25
N LEU A 62 -11.62 -26.10 -4.25
CA LEU A 62 -10.81 -26.60 -3.15
C LEU A 62 -11.70 -27.31 -2.11
N PRO A 63 -11.16 -28.34 -1.42
CA PRO A 63 -11.93 -29.16 -0.51
C PRO A 63 -12.41 -28.37 0.72
N PRO A 64 -13.55 -28.76 1.33
CA PRO A 64 -14.13 -28.11 2.48
C PRO A 64 -13.42 -28.53 3.78
N VAL A 65 -12.10 -28.32 3.88
CA VAL A 65 -11.34 -28.64 5.12
C VAL A 65 -11.84 -27.79 6.29
N VAL A 66 -12.14 -26.52 6.01
CA VAL A 66 -12.79 -25.60 6.96
C VAL A 66 -14.04 -25.03 6.31
N GLY A 67 -15.20 -25.29 6.90
CA GLY A 67 -16.47 -24.78 6.40
C GLY A 67 -16.93 -25.48 5.11
N GLY A 68 -17.14 -24.72 4.04
CA GLY A 68 -17.62 -25.22 2.75
C GLY A 68 -16.54 -25.27 1.67
N HIS A 69 -16.92 -25.69 0.46
CA HIS A 69 -16.03 -25.65 -0.70
C HIS A 69 -15.61 -24.20 -0.99
N VAL A 70 -14.38 -24.03 -1.47
CA VAL A 70 -13.84 -22.71 -1.80
C VAL A 70 -13.41 -22.68 -3.27
N SER A 71 -13.68 -21.58 -3.96
CA SER A 71 -13.20 -21.38 -5.33
C SER A 71 -11.66 -21.32 -5.38
N ALA A 72 -11.04 -21.75 -6.47
CA ALA A 72 -9.61 -21.57 -6.71
C ALA A 72 -9.20 -20.12 -7.08
N ASN A 73 -10.08 -19.13 -6.99
CA ASN A 73 -9.78 -17.72 -7.26
C ASN A 73 -8.50 -17.25 -6.56
N PHE A 74 -7.61 -16.55 -7.26
CA PHE A 74 -6.24 -16.33 -6.81
C PHE A 74 -5.77 -14.89 -6.97
N PHE A 75 -5.38 -14.26 -5.86
CA PHE A 75 -4.97 -12.86 -5.83
C PHE A 75 -3.53 -12.70 -5.33
N THR A 76 -2.79 -11.80 -5.97
CA THR A 76 -1.40 -11.53 -5.62
C THR A 76 -1.14 -10.03 -5.63
N LEU A 77 -0.22 -9.58 -4.79
CA LEU A 77 0.18 -8.18 -4.65
C LEU A 77 1.68 -8.05 -4.92
N SER A 78 2.05 -7.48 -6.06
CA SER A 78 3.44 -7.19 -6.42
C SER A 78 3.86 -5.86 -5.80
N THR A 79 4.83 -5.89 -4.90
CA THR A 79 5.23 -4.76 -4.07
C THR A 79 6.63 -4.25 -4.41
N GLY A 80 6.74 -2.93 -4.57
CA GLY A 80 8.01 -2.26 -4.82
C GLY A 80 7.80 -0.80 -5.18
N ALA A 81 8.86 0.01 -5.04
CA ALA A 81 8.82 1.43 -5.34
C ALA A 81 8.43 1.71 -6.80
N SER A 82 8.09 2.97 -7.09
CA SER A 82 7.85 3.40 -8.47
C SER A 82 9.07 3.08 -9.35
N GLY A 83 8.84 2.57 -10.56
CA GLY A 83 9.91 2.17 -11.48
C GLY A 83 10.56 0.79 -11.23
N GLN A 84 10.28 0.10 -10.13
CA GLN A 84 10.85 -1.24 -9.85
C GLN A 84 10.18 -2.40 -10.62
N GLY A 85 9.75 -2.17 -11.86
CA GLY A 85 9.41 -3.27 -12.78
C GLY A 85 8.12 -4.06 -12.53
N LYS A 86 7.16 -3.59 -11.71
CA LYS A 86 5.86 -4.27 -11.47
C LYS A 86 5.15 -4.72 -12.76
N GLY A 87 4.88 -3.79 -13.68
CA GLY A 87 4.24 -4.11 -14.96
C GLY A 87 5.14 -4.90 -15.91
N ALA A 88 6.46 -4.70 -15.84
CA ALA A 88 7.41 -5.46 -16.65
C ALA A 88 7.49 -6.93 -16.22
N ALA A 89 7.40 -7.21 -14.91
CA ALA A 89 7.33 -8.56 -14.37
C ALA A 89 6.05 -9.27 -14.80
N ASP A 90 4.91 -8.56 -14.82
CA ASP A 90 3.65 -9.11 -15.33
C ASP A 90 3.71 -9.44 -16.84
N ALA A 91 4.33 -8.57 -17.64
CA ALA A 91 4.58 -8.82 -19.05
C ALA A 91 5.52 -10.03 -19.25
N ALA A 92 6.58 -10.12 -18.44
CA ALA A 92 7.51 -11.26 -18.47
C ALA A 92 6.82 -12.57 -18.06
N GLY A 93 5.97 -12.57 -17.02
CA GLY A 93 5.20 -13.75 -16.60
C GLY A 93 4.16 -14.19 -17.63
N THR A 94 3.62 -13.26 -18.42
CA THR A 94 2.80 -13.61 -19.59
C THR A 94 3.63 -14.31 -20.67
N ALA A 95 4.88 -13.88 -20.88
CA ALA A 95 5.76 -14.45 -21.88
C ALA A 95 6.51 -15.71 -21.41
N ALA A 96 6.63 -15.95 -20.10
CA ALA A 96 7.45 -17.02 -19.54
C ALA A 96 6.85 -18.42 -19.77
N VAL A 97 5.52 -18.53 -19.78
CA VAL A 97 4.82 -19.82 -19.84
C VAL A 97 3.68 -19.77 -20.85
N ARG A 98 3.62 -20.78 -21.73
CA ARG A 98 2.50 -21.06 -22.64
C ARG A 98 1.70 -22.24 -22.10
N PHE A 99 0.47 -21.95 -21.66
CA PHE A 99 -0.46 -22.97 -21.21
C PHE A 99 -1.23 -23.53 -22.40
N HIS A 100 -1.43 -24.84 -22.46
CA HIS A 100 -2.18 -25.49 -23.53
C HIS A 100 -3.09 -26.60 -22.99
N ASP A 101 -4.14 -26.94 -23.73
CA ASP A 101 -4.99 -28.10 -23.45
C ASP A 101 -4.39 -29.41 -24.00
N ASP A 102 -5.09 -30.52 -23.79
CA ASP A 102 -4.71 -31.86 -24.28
C ASP A 102 -4.71 -31.99 -25.82
N MET A 103 -5.36 -31.05 -26.51
CA MET A 103 -5.36 -30.94 -27.97
C MET A 103 -4.26 -30.01 -28.49
N GLY A 104 -3.47 -29.39 -27.59
CA GLY A 104 -2.40 -28.45 -27.93
C GLY A 104 -2.88 -27.04 -28.28
N ASN A 105 -4.12 -26.67 -27.98
CA ASN A 105 -4.59 -25.30 -28.15
C ASN A 105 -4.07 -24.42 -27.02
N ASP A 106 -3.58 -23.23 -27.36
CA ASP A 106 -3.16 -22.24 -26.37
C ASP A 106 -4.35 -21.81 -25.49
N LEU A 107 -4.13 -21.81 -24.18
CA LEU A 107 -5.07 -21.35 -23.17
C LEU A 107 -4.59 -20.03 -22.55
N ASP A 108 -5.45 -19.02 -22.59
CA ASP A 108 -5.27 -17.79 -21.83
C ASP A 108 -6.64 -17.23 -21.44
N ALA A 109 -6.71 -16.61 -20.27
CA ALA A 109 -7.94 -15.98 -19.81
C ALA A 109 -8.04 -14.54 -20.32
N GLU A 110 -9.26 -14.07 -20.51
CA GLU A 110 -9.49 -12.67 -20.82
C GLU A 110 -9.01 -11.76 -19.68
N ARG A 111 -8.50 -10.59 -20.05
CA ARG A 111 -7.93 -9.60 -19.13
C ARG A 111 -8.72 -8.29 -19.16
N PRO A 112 -10.01 -8.29 -18.78
CA PRO A 112 -10.79 -7.07 -18.74
C PRO A 112 -10.22 -6.09 -17.69
N SER A 113 -10.64 -4.84 -17.78
CA SER A 113 -10.27 -3.82 -16.79
C SER A 113 -11.13 -3.95 -15.53
N LEU A 114 -10.52 -3.70 -14.37
CA LEU A 114 -11.26 -3.67 -13.11
C LEU A 114 -12.20 -2.45 -13.05
N GLY A 115 -13.45 -2.70 -12.67
CA GLY A 115 -14.49 -1.67 -12.51
C GLY A 115 -14.98 -1.53 -11.07
N SER A 116 -16.22 -1.06 -10.89
CA SER A 116 -16.91 -1.08 -9.60
C SER A 116 -17.27 -2.50 -9.16
N GLY A 117 -17.80 -2.69 -7.94
CA GLY A 117 -18.28 -4.00 -7.48
C GLY A 117 -19.37 -4.59 -8.39
N GLU A 118 -20.32 -3.76 -8.86
CA GLU A 118 -21.27 -4.18 -9.89
C GLU A 118 -20.60 -4.50 -11.22
N GLY A 119 -19.63 -3.68 -11.63
CA GLY A 119 -18.86 -3.91 -12.86
C GLY A 119 -18.16 -5.25 -12.85
N LEU A 120 -17.56 -5.64 -11.72
CA LEU A 120 -16.93 -6.94 -11.52
C LEU A 120 -17.92 -8.09 -11.74
N ALA A 121 -19.11 -8.02 -11.15
CA ALA A 121 -20.14 -9.05 -11.32
C ALA A 121 -20.69 -9.10 -12.75
N ARG A 122 -20.83 -7.94 -13.42
CA ARG A 122 -21.26 -7.85 -14.82
C ARG A 122 -20.32 -8.58 -15.79
N LEU A 123 -19.01 -8.64 -15.52
CA LEU A 123 -18.05 -9.39 -16.35
C LEU A 123 -18.49 -10.85 -16.53
N PHE A 124 -18.94 -11.48 -15.45
CA PHE A 124 -19.31 -12.90 -15.44
C PHE A 124 -20.80 -13.13 -15.68
N LYS A 125 -21.67 -12.14 -15.41
CA LYS A 125 -23.08 -12.22 -15.76
C LYS A 125 -23.30 -12.13 -17.28
N GLY A 126 -22.49 -11.30 -17.95
CA GLY A 126 -22.70 -10.96 -19.35
C GLY A 126 -23.82 -9.96 -19.57
N ALA A 127 -24.16 -9.76 -20.85
CA ALA A 127 -25.25 -8.92 -21.31
C ALA A 127 -26.31 -9.79 -22.01
N LYS A 128 -27.43 -9.16 -22.42
CA LYS A 128 -28.58 -9.86 -23.03
C LYS A 128 -28.18 -10.80 -24.19
N ASP A 129 -27.26 -10.35 -25.03
CA ASP A 129 -26.85 -11.06 -26.25
C ASP A 129 -25.36 -11.46 -26.23
N THR A 130 -24.71 -11.37 -25.07
CA THR A 130 -23.28 -11.68 -24.92
C THR A 130 -23.08 -12.46 -23.63
N PRO A 131 -22.68 -13.75 -23.70
CA PRO A 131 -22.46 -14.53 -22.50
C PRO A 131 -21.38 -13.88 -21.64
N GLY A 132 -21.52 -13.98 -20.33
CA GLY A 132 -20.48 -13.54 -19.42
C GLY A 132 -19.26 -14.44 -19.50
N LEU A 133 -18.14 -13.90 -19.05
CA LEU A 133 -16.92 -14.69 -18.91
C LEU A 133 -17.13 -15.79 -17.87
N THR A 134 -16.48 -16.94 -18.06
CA THR A 134 -16.34 -17.93 -16.97
C THR A 134 -15.05 -17.69 -16.18
N ARG A 135 -14.02 -17.16 -16.84
CA ARG A 135 -12.67 -16.94 -16.29
C ARG A 135 -12.17 -15.55 -16.65
N ALA A 136 -11.59 -14.84 -15.68
CA ALA A 136 -10.99 -13.52 -15.90
C ALA A 136 -9.68 -13.37 -15.10
N HIS A 137 -8.67 -12.79 -15.76
CA HIS A 137 -7.40 -12.42 -15.15
C HIS A 137 -7.25 -10.89 -15.17
N LEU A 138 -7.64 -10.24 -14.08
CA LEU A 138 -7.54 -8.80 -13.92
C LEU A 138 -6.14 -8.40 -13.48
N VAL A 139 -5.62 -7.31 -14.04
CA VAL A 139 -4.35 -6.71 -13.61
C VAL A 139 -4.58 -5.23 -13.32
N VAL A 140 -4.22 -4.81 -12.12
CA VAL A 140 -4.23 -3.42 -11.67
C VAL A 140 -2.78 -3.01 -11.41
N PRO A 141 -2.11 -2.35 -12.37
CA PRO A 141 -0.69 -2.04 -12.26
C PRO A 141 -0.32 -1.19 -11.04
N GLU A 142 -1.24 -0.35 -10.59
CA GLU A 142 -1.07 0.52 -9.42
C GLU A 142 -2.30 0.54 -8.52
N VAL A 143 -2.08 0.35 -7.22
CA VAL A 143 -3.10 0.33 -6.17
C VAL A 143 -3.94 1.62 -6.12
N LYS A 144 -3.42 2.75 -6.59
CA LYS A 144 -4.16 4.02 -6.68
C LYS A 144 -5.44 3.91 -7.52
N THR A 145 -5.46 3.04 -8.54
CA THR A 145 -6.69 2.77 -9.30
C THR A 145 -7.73 2.10 -8.42
N LEU A 146 -7.32 1.15 -7.58
CA LEU A 146 -8.19 0.46 -6.64
C LEU A 146 -8.66 1.42 -5.53
N GLU A 147 -7.77 2.27 -5.00
CA GLU A 147 -8.12 3.35 -4.07
C GLU A 147 -9.17 4.29 -4.66
N ALA A 148 -8.99 4.74 -5.91
CA ALA A 148 -9.93 5.63 -6.58
C ALA A 148 -11.32 4.99 -6.79
N LEU A 149 -11.36 3.70 -7.13
CA LEU A 149 -12.62 2.97 -7.29
C LEU A 149 -13.35 2.76 -5.96
N THR A 150 -12.61 2.56 -4.88
CA THR A 150 -13.15 2.29 -3.54
C THR A 150 -13.43 3.55 -2.73
N GLY A 151 -12.83 4.69 -3.09
CA GLY A 151 -13.10 6.00 -2.48
C GLY A 151 -14.40 6.67 -2.93
N ARG A 152 -15.09 6.10 -3.94
CA ARG A 152 -16.40 6.62 -4.38
C ARG A 152 -17.45 6.37 -3.29
N GLN A 153 -18.35 7.33 -3.10
CA GLN A 153 -19.47 7.18 -2.17
C GLN A 153 -20.32 5.96 -2.58
N GLY A 154 -20.53 5.03 -1.65
CA GLY A 154 -21.27 3.79 -1.90
C GLY A 154 -20.48 2.71 -2.66
N ALA A 155 -19.16 2.80 -2.76
CA ALA A 155 -18.36 1.78 -3.42
C ALA A 155 -18.42 0.42 -2.70
N THR A 156 -18.72 -0.63 -3.46
CA THR A 156 -18.88 -2.01 -2.95
C THR A 156 -17.73 -2.94 -3.31
N LEU A 157 -16.73 -2.43 -4.05
CA LEU A 157 -15.70 -3.25 -4.68
C LEU A 157 -14.88 -4.10 -3.70
N VAL A 158 -14.46 -3.55 -2.55
CA VAL A 158 -13.73 -4.34 -1.54
C VAL A 158 -14.57 -5.51 -1.07
N GLY A 159 -15.83 -5.27 -0.70
CA GLY A 159 -16.74 -6.34 -0.26
C GLY A 159 -16.92 -7.43 -1.31
N GLU A 160 -17.10 -7.04 -2.58
CA GLU A 160 -17.21 -8.01 -3.69
C GLU A 160 -15.91 -8.79 -3.92
N LEU A 161 -14.72 -8.18 -3.75
CA LEU A 161 -13.44 -8.90 -3.83
C LEU A 161 -13.26 -9.89 -2.69
N LEU A 162 -13.68 -9.57 -1.46
CA LEU A 162 -13.60 -10.47 -0.31
C LEU A 162 -14.46 -11.73 -0.52
N LYS A 163 -15.68 -11.55 -1.03
CA LYS A 163 -16.59 -12.64 -1.45
C LYS A 163 -16.00 -13.43 -2.61
N ALA A 164 -15.48 -12.72 -3.62
CA ALA A 164 -14.89 -13.33 -4.80
C ALA A 164 -13.70 -14.23 -4.48
N PHE A 165 -12.87 -13.84 -3.51
CA PHE A 165 -11.73 -14.65 -3.10
C PHE A 165 -12.15 -16.07 -2.67
N VAL A 166 -13.24 -16.20 -1.91
CA VAL A 166 -13.76 -17.51 -1.47
C VAL A 166 -14.72 -18.16 -2.49
N GLY A 167 -15.24 -17.39 -3.44
CA GLY A 167 -16.17 -17.86 -4.47
C GLY A 167 -17.64 -17.77 -4.08
N GLU A 168 -17.97 -16.90 -3.13
CA GLU A 168 -19.35 -16.58 -2.77
C GLU A 168 -20.10 -15.91 -3.92
N PRO A 169 -21.45 -15.81 -3.86
CA PRO A 169 -22.20 -15.01 -4.82
C PRO A 169 -21.72 -13.56 -4.82
N VAL A 170 -21.50 -12.99 -6.01
CA VAL A 170 -21.15 -11.58 -6.20
C VAL A 170 -22.21 -10.87 -7.02
N GLY A 171 -22.27 -9.55 -6.91
CA GLY A 171 -23.29 -8.71 -7.51
C GLY A 171 -24.54 -8.55 -6.65
N PHE A 172 -25.50 -7.80 -7.18
CA PHE A 172 -26.68 -7.34 -6.44
C PHE A 172 -27.96 -7.81 -7.12
N HIS A 173 -28.93 -8.23 -6.31
CA HIS A 173 -30.29 -8.49 -6.78
C HIS A 173 -31.06 -7.18 -6.79
N ASN A 174 -31.48 -6.75 -7.98
CA ASN A 174 -32.30 -5.56 -8.18
C ASN A 174 -33.69 -5.97 -8.68
N ALA A 175 -34.69 -5.09 -8.50
CA ALA A 175 -36.08 -5.36 -8.89
C ALA A 175 -36.25 -5.61 -10.39
N GLN A 176 -35.39 -5.01 -11.22
CA GLN A 176 -35.37 -5.21 -12.66
C GLN A 176 -34.26 -6.19 -13.05
N HIS A 177 -34.57 -7.13 -13.93
CA HIS A 177 -33.63 -8.15 -14.40
C HIS A 177 -32.35 -7.55 -15.02
N ASP A 178 -32.52 -6.47 -15.80
CA ASP A 178 -31.43 -5.81 -16.54
C ASP A 178 -30.46 -5.05 -15.63
N THR A 179 -30.90 -4.64 -14.44
CA THR A 179 -30.04 -3.97 -13.45
C THR A 179 -29.50 -4.92 -12.42
N SER A 180 -30.07 -6.13 -12.27
CA SER A 180 -29.52 -7.18 -11.43
C SER A 180 -28.17 -7.64 -11.97
N THR A 181 -27.18 -7.84 -11.10
CA THR A 181 -25.83 -8.28 -11.48
C THR A 181 -25.41 -9.56 -10.76
N ALA A 182 -26.28 -10.13 -9.94
CA ALA A 182 -25.98 -11.29 -9.13
C ALA A 182 -25.58 -12.51 -9.97
N ILE A 183 -24.47 -13.14 -9.59
CA ILE A 183 -24.01 -14.44 -10.11
C ILE A 183 -23.84 -15.41 -8.94
N ARG A 184 -24.04 -16.70 -9.23
CA ARG A 184 -24.03 -17.75 -8.20
C ARG A 184 -22.61 -18.02 -7.67
N ALA A 185 -22.55 -18.62 -6.49
CA ALA A 185 -21.29 -19.13 -5.95
C ALA A 185 -20.65 -20.13 -6.93
N HIS A 186 -19.32 -20.11 -7.01
CA HIS A 186 -18.51 -21.03 -7.83
C HIS A 186 -18.89 -21.11 -9.32
N SER A 187 -19.50 -20.06 -9.91
CA SER A 187 -19.72 -19.98 -11.37
C SER A 187 -18.71 -19.13 -12.11
N TYR A 188 -17.67 -18.65 -11.42
CA TYR A 188 -16.66 -17.78 -12.01
C TYR A 188 -15.28 -18.07 -11.42
N ARG A 189 -14.26 -17.86 -12.26
CA ARG A 189 -12.84 -17.88 -11.91
C ARG A 189 -12.29 -16.47 -12.01
N LEU A 190 -11.93 -15.88 -10.88
CA LEU A 190 -11.33 -14.55 -10.82
C LEU A 190 -9.89 -14.67 -10.31
N CYS A 191 -8.94 -14.26 -11.15
CA CYS A 191 -7.56 -14.03 -10.74
C CYS A 191 -7.26 -12.54 -10.81
N LEU A 192 -6.59 -11.99 -9.78
CA LEU A 192 -6.33 -10.56 -9.66
C LEU A 192 -4.87 -10.31 -9.28
N GLY A 193 -4.14 -9.61 -10.16
CA GLY A 193 -2.84 -9.03 -9.84
C GLY A 193 -2.99 -7.56 -9.50
N VAL A 194 -2.43 -7.12 -8.37
CA VAL A 194 -2.33 -5.70 -8.02
C VAL A 194 -0.87 -5.33 -7.82
N GLY A 195 -0.46 -4.17 -8.32
CA GLY A 195 0.82 -3.57 -7.99
C GLY A 195 0.67 -2.52 -6.89
N ALA A 196 1.50 -2.56 -5.84
CA ALA A 196 1.50 -1.54 -4.80
C ALA A 196 2.91 -1.02 -4.50
N GLN A 197 3.01 0.29 -4.29
CA GLN A 197 4.20 0.93 -3.77
C GLN A 197 4.19 0.94 -2.23
N PRO A 198 5.36 0.91 -1.55
CA PRO A 198 5.46 1.01 -0.10
C PRO A 198 4.63 2.15 0.50
N GLU A 199 4.66 3.33 -0.13
CA GLU A 199 3.91 4.51 0.29
C GLU A 199 2.38 4.39 0.14
N ASN A 200 1.90 3.48 -0.71
CA ASN A 200 0.47 3.25 -0.95
C ASN A 200 -0.02 1.93 -0.35
N ALA A 201 0.85 1.14 0.30
CA ALA A 201 0.43 -0.09 0.97
C ALA A 201 -0.53 0.14 2.16
N GLU A 202 -0.61 1.38 2.66
CA GLU A 202 -1.58 1.78 3.66
C GLU A 202 -3.02 1.44 3.24
N PHE A 203 -3.34 1.47 1.94
CA PHE A 203 -4.64 1.01 1.45
C PHE A 203 -4.98 -0.42 1.91
N PHE A 204 -4.06 -1.35 1.77
CA PHE A 204 -4.27 -2.73 2.21
C PHE A 204 -4.16 -2.86 3.73
N LEU A 205 -3.11 -2.30 4.32
CA LEU A 205 -2.80 -2.48 5.75
C LEU A 205 -3.85 -1.85 6.67
N ALA A 206 -4.43 -0.71 6.30
CA ALA A 206 -5.51 -0.09 7.06
C ALA A 206 -6.80 -0.94 7.06
N ARG A 207 -6.94 -1.88 6.11
CA ARG A 207 -8.08 -2.79 5.94
C ARG A 207 -7.83 -4.19 6.49
N ALA A 208 -6.85 -4.33 7.39
CA ALA A 208 -6.60 -5.57 8.13
C ALA A 208 -7.86 -6.17 8.76
N LYS A 209 -8.73 -5.32 9.32
CA LYS A 209 -10.00 -5.74 9.95
C LYS A 209 -11.01 -6.31 8.95
N ASP A 210 -10.96 -5.86 7.70
CA ASP A 210 -11.87 -6.32 6.64
C ASP A 210 -11.38 -7.64 6.03
N GLY A 211 -10.15 -8.07 6.33
CA GLY A 211 -9.60 -9.30 5.80
C GLY A 211 -8.96 -9.17 4.42
N LEU A 212 -8.85 -7.95 3.87
CA LEU A 212 -8.33 -7.71 2.52
C LEU A 212 -6.84 -8.11 2.39
N PRO A 213 -5.90 -7.61 3.21
CA PRO A 213 -4.48 -7.92 3.04
C PRO A 213 -4.17 -9.42 3.19
N GLN A 214 -4.97 -10.16 3.97
CA GLN A 214 -4.82 -11.60 4.23
C GLN A 214 -5.17 -12.49 3.02
N ARG A 215 -5.87 -11.93 2.02
CA ARG A 215 -6.33 -12.63 0.82
C ARG A 215 -5.43 -12.40 -0.40
N PHE A 216 -4.26 -11.81 -0.21
CA PHE A 216 -3.28 -11.60 -1.27
C PHE A 216 -1.98 -12.31 -0.92
N LEU A 217 -1.36 -12.93 -1.92
CA LEU A 217 0.03 -13.35 -1.84
C LEU A 217 0.94 -12.15 -2.16
N TRP A 218 1.72 -11.68 -1.18
CA TRP A 218 2.58 -10.51 -1.30
C TRP A 218 3.92 -10.92 -1.90
N LEU A 219 4.36 -10.25 -2.96
CA LEU A 219 5.56 -10.64 -3.71
C LEU A 219 6.46 -9.43 -3.91
N PRO A 220 7.79 -9.56 -3.75
CA PRO A 220 8.71 -8.46 -4.00
C PRO A 220 8.89 -8.25 -5.52
N THR A 221 9.11 -7.00 -5.92
CA THR A 221 9.52 -6.66 -7.30
C THR A 221 10.98 -6.28 -7.41
N VAL A 222 11.80 -6.72 -6.44
CA VAL A 222 13.26 -6.56 -6.44
C VAL A 222 13.93 -7.93 -6.40
N ASP A 223 15.10 -8.03 -7.03
CA ASP A 223 16.00 -9.19 -6.99
C ASP A 223 17.40 -8.69 -6.61
N PRO A 224 17.73 -8.63 -5.31
CA PRO A 224 19.03 -8.15 -4.84
C PRO A 224 20.22 -8.96 -5.34
N TYR A 225 19.99 -10.21 -5.77
CA TYR A 225 21.00 -11.15 -6.25
C TYR A 225 20.96 -11.32 -7.77
N ALA A 226 20.29 -10.40 -8.49
CA ALA A 226 20.28 -10.42 -9.95
C ALA A 226 21.72 -10.34 -10.50
N PRO A 227 22.12 -11.20 -11.45
CA PRO A 227 23.49 -11.26 -11.94
C PRO A 227 23.90 -9.97 -12.67
N GLU A 228 25.13 -9.49 -12.49
CA GLU A 228 25.59 -8.27 -13.19
C GLU A 228 25.55 -8.43 -14.73
N GLY A 229 26.06 -9.56 -15.22
CA GLY A 229 25.93 -9.96 -16.63
C GLY A 229 24.50 -10.36 -16.95
N ARG A 230 23.98 -9.95 -18.12
CA ARG A 230 22.64 -10.37 -18.54
C ARG A 230 22.70 -11.86 -18.93
N PRO A 231 21.89 -12.73 -18.30
CA PRO A 231 21.80 -14.11 -18.73
C PRO A 231 21.26 -14.23 -20.15
N ASP A 232 21.55 -15.35 -20.80
CA ASP A 232 21.04 -15.64 -22.14
C ASP A 232 19.50 -15.67 -22.17
N PRO A 233 18.88 -15.31 -23.30
CA PRO A 233 17.44 -15.42 -23.47
C PRO A 233 16.96 -16.87 -23.23
N VAL A 234 15.87 -17.00 -22.47
CA VAL A 234 15.19 -18.27 -22.22
C VAL A 234 13.91 -18.30 -23.03
N ASP A 235 13.67 -19.39 -23.76
CA ASP A 235 12.42 -19.60 -24.48
C ASP A 235 11.27 -19.92 -23.52
N PRO A 236 10.02 -19.57 -23.86
CA PRO A 236 8.87 -19.86 -22.98
C PRO A 236 8.67 -21.36 -22.74
N LEU A 237 8.40 -21.73 -21.48
CA LEU A 237 8.02 -23.09 -21.08
C LEU A 237 6.60 -23.43 -21.55
N GLY A 238 6.41 -24.62 -22.13
CA GLY A 238 5.08 -25.16 -22.42
C GLY A 238 4.55 -25.96 -21.23
N VAL A 239 3.34 -25.66 -20.77
CA VAL A 239 2.69 -26.36 -19.65
C VAL A 239 1.31 -26.86 -20.06
N LEU A 240 1.08 -28.16 -19.93
CA LEU A 240 -0.21 -28.79 -20.17
C LEU A 240 -1.13 -28.50 -18.97
N ILE A 241 -2.29 -27.92 -19.23
CA ILE A 241 -3.35 -27.78 -18.23
C ILE A 241 -4.06 -29.14 -18.10
N PRO A 242 -4.12 -29.72 -16.89
CA PRO A 242 -4.69 -31.05 -16.72
C PRO A 242 -6.22 -31.02 -16.88
N THR A 243 -6.79 -32.16 -17.26
CA THR A 243 -8.25 -32.32 -17.33
C THR A 243 -8.85 -32.46 -15.93
N PHE A 244 -9.93 -31.72 -15.69
CA PHE A 244 -10.71 -31.78 -14.45
C PHE A 244 -12.09 -32.40 -14.73
N SER A 245 -12.23 -33.69 -14.44
CA SER A 245 -13.46 -34.44 -14.66
C SER A 245 -14.62 -33.93 -13.80
N HIS A 246 -15.83 -33.93 -14.37
CA HIS A 246 -17.06 -33.72 -13.63
C HIS A 246 -17.38 -34.98 -12.82
N ASN A 247 -17.84 -34.82 -11.58
CA ASN A 247 -18.34 -35.95 -10.81
C ASN A 247 -19.79 -36.24 -11.25
N CYS A 248 -20.19 -37.51 -11.38
CA CYS A 248 -21.52 -37.86 -11.88
C CYS A 248 -22.66 -37.45 -10.93
N CYS A 249 -22.34 -37.12 -9.68
CA CYS A 249 -23.28 -36.73 -8.63
C CYS A 249 -23.15 -35.26 -8.17
N ASP A 250 -22.08 -34.56 -8.55
CA ASP A 250 -21.82 -33.14 -8.24
C ASP A 250 -21.10 -32.53 -9.46
N GLU A 251 -21.63 -31.43 -10.00
CA GLU A 251 -21.02 -30.75 -11.15
C GLU A 251 -19.59 -30.24 -10.86
N ARG A 252 -19.14 -30.27 -9.60
CA ARG A 252 -17.82 -29.81 -9.18
C ARG A 252 -16.74 -30.89 -9.22
N HIS A 253 -15.54 -30.47 -9.58
CA HIS A 253 -14.32 -31.23 -9.35
C HIS A 253 -13.66 -30.76 -8.05
N VAL A 254 -13.58 -31.64 -7.04
CA VAL A 254 -12.94 -31.32 -5.76
C VAL A 254 -11.47 -31.73 -5.81
N VAL A 255 -10.59 -30.74 -5.72
CA VAL A 255 -9.13 -30.93 -5.73
C VAL A 255 -8.71 -31.80 -4.56
N GLN A 256 -7.93 -32.84 -4.83
CA GLN A 256 -7.32 -33.67 -3.80
C GLN A 256 -6.09 -32.97 -3.21
N ILE A 257 -5.88 -33.13 -1.91
CA ILE A 257 -4.82 -32.47 -1.14
C ILE A 257 -4.18 -33.49 -0.19
N PRO A 258 -2.89 -33.36 0.16
CA PRO A 258 -2.21 -34.30 1.04
C PRO A 258 -2.76 -34.22 2.46
N ASP A 259 -2.61 -35.31 3.22
CA ASP A 259 -3.10 -35.38 4.59
C ASP A 259 -2.35 -34.40 5.51
N SER A 260 -1.05 -34.18 5.27
CA SER A 260 -0.24 -33.18 5.97
C SER A 260 -0.85 -31.78 5.90
N ALA A 261 -1.32 -31.37 4.71
CA ALA A 261 -1.98 -30.08 4.51
C ALA A 261 -3.33 -30.03 5.23
N ARG A 262 -4.12 -31.13 5.23
CA ARG A 262 -5.38 -31.19 5.97
C ARG A 262 -5.14 -31.00 7.47
N GLU A 263 -4.16 -31.70 8.02
CA GLU A 263 -3.78 -31.64 9.43
C GLU A 263 -3.29 -30.24 9.82
N GLU A 264 -2.40 -29.63 9.02
CA GLU A 264 -1.88 -28.29 9.30
C GLU A 264 -2.99 -27.21 9.26
N ILE A 265 -3.89 -27.30 8.27
CA ILE A 265 -5.05 -26.41 8.15
C ILE A 265 -5.97 -26.58 9.38
N ASP A 266 -6.25 -27.81 9.80
CA ASP A 266 -7.12 -28.08 10.96
C ASP A 266 -6.50 -27.58 12.27
N VAL A 267 -5.21 -27.83 12.48
CA VAL A 267 -4.46 -27.35 13.66
C VAL A 267 -4.48 -25.82 13.73
N HIS A 268 -4.14 -25.13 12.62
CA HIS A 268 -4.20 -23.66 12.58
C HIS A 268 -5.62 -23.16 12.83
N ARG A 269 -6.63 -23.81 12.24
CA ARG A 269 -8.01 -23.41 12.41
C ARG A 269 -8.50 -23.61 13.84
N TYR A 270 -8.11 -24.69 14.50
CA TYR A 270 -8.41 -24.96 15.90
C TYR A 270 -7.86 -23.84 16.79
N ARG A 271 -6.59 -23.43 16.60
CA ARG A 271 -5.98 -22.31 17.34
C ARG A 271 -6.75 -21.00 17.17
N VAL A 272 -7.15 -20.68 15.94
CA VAL A 272 -8.01 -19.51 15.67
C VAL A 272 -9.37 -19.65 16.37
N LEU A 273 -9.98 -20.84 16.34
CA LEU A 273 -11.31 -21.09 16.90
C LEU A 273 -11.34 -20.90 18.43
N ILE A 274 -10.29 -21.32 19.13
CA ILE A 274 -10.19 -21.16 20.59
C ILE A 274 -9.72 -19.75 21.01
N GLY A 275 -9.38 -18.88 20.05
CA GLY A 275 -8.88 -17.54 20.32
C GLY A 275 -7.47 -17.53 20.91
N ASP A 276 -6.61 -18.43 20.45
CA ASP A 276 -5.20 -18.49 20.86
C ASP A 276 -4.51 -17.11 20.62
N PRO A 277 -3.99 -16.45 21.67
CA PRO A 277 -3.39 -15.12 21.56
C PRO A 277 -2.08 -15.11 20.74
N ASP A 278 -1.46 -16.27 20.50
CA ASP A 278 -0.23 -16.38 19.72
C ASP A 278 -0.48 -16.42 18.21
N VAL A 279 -1.74 -16.43 17.75
CA VAL A 279 -2.09 -16.37 16.33
C VAL A 279 -2.21 -14.91 15.89
N ASP A 280 -1.38 -14.50 14.91
CA ASP A 280 -1.49 -13.15 14.32
C ASP A 280 -2.88 -12.97 13.68
N PRO A 281 -3.64 -11.92 14.05
CA PRO A 281 -4.92 -11.59 13.40
C PRO A 281 -4.83 -11.40 11.87
N LEU A 282 -3.65 -11.08 11.34
CA LEU A 282 -3.37 -11.00 9.90
C LEU A 282 -3.18 -12.38 9.23
N ASP A 283 -3.25 -13.47 9.98
CA ASP A 283 -3.07 -14.83 9.46
C ASP A 283 -4.37 -15.63 9.42
N GLY A 284 -5.52 -14.98 9.64
CA GLY A 284 -6.84 -15.61 9.60
C GLY A 284 -7.19 -16.28 8.26
N HIS A 285 -6.56 -15.88 7.15
CA HIS A 285 -6.69 -16.54 5.84
C HIS A 285 -5.39 -17.13 5.31
N LEU A 286 -4.33 -17.18 6.12
CA LEU A 286 -2.99 -17.61 5.69
C LEU A 286 -3.03 -19.00 5.04
N MET A 287 -3.56 -19.98 5.75
CA MET A 287 -3.68 -21.36 5.29
C MET A 287 -4.52 -21.51 4.01
N LEU A 288 -5.57 -20.70 3.85
CA LEU A 288 -6.37 -20.71 2.63
C LEU A 288 -5.61 -20.10 1.45
N THR A 289 -4.86 -19.02 1.69
CA THR A 289 -3.97 -18.43 0.68
C THR A 289 -2.89 -19.43 0.27
N GLN A 290 -2.27 -20.13 1.23
CA GLN A 290 -1.31 -21.20 0.96
C GLN A 290 -1.93 -22.35 0.16
N LEU A 291 -3.14 -22.79 0.50
CA LEU A 291 -3.85 -23.85 -0.25
C LEU A 291 -4.12 -23.46 -1.70
N LYS A 292 -4.54 -22.21 -1.94
CA LYS A 292 -4.73 -21.68 -3.30
C LYS A 292 -3.40 -21.58 -4.06
N THR A 293 -2.34 -21.17 -3.38
CA THR A 293 -0.98 -21.13 -3.93
C THR A 293 -0.50 -22.53 -4.31
N ALA A 294 -0.68 -23.52 -3.45
CA ALA A 294 -0.33 -24.92 -3.70
C ALA A 294 -1.09 -25.48 -4.90
N PHE A 295 -2.38 -25.16 -5.02
CA PHE A 295 -3.15 -25.53 -6.22
C PHE A 295 -2.61 -24.88 -7.49
N ALA A 296 -2.27 -23.58 -7.45
CA ALA A 296 -1.70 -22.90 -8.61
C ALA A 296 -0.35 -23.51 -9.03
N ILE A 297 0.47 -23.95 -8.06
CA ILE A 297 1.73 -24.66 -8.29
C ILE A 297 1.47 -26.05 -8.88
N ALA A 298 0.52 -26.81 -8.34
CA ALA A 298 0.14 -28.11 -8.88
C ALA A 298 -0.26 -28.02 -10.37
N VAL A 299 -1.05 -27.00 -10.72
CA VAL A 299 -1.44 -26.73 -12.11
C VAL A 299 -0.24 -26.33 -12.97
N LEU A 300 0.69 -25.53 -12.43
CA LEU A 300 1.94 -25.19 -13.13
C LEU A 300 2.79 -26.44 -13.42
N HIS A 301 2.76 -27.43 -12.54
CA HIS A 301 3.38 -28.75 -12.72
C HIS A 301 2.54 -29.72 -13.57
N GLY A 302 1.43 -29.26 -14.17
CA GLY A 302 0.55 -30.07 -15.01
C GLY A 302 -0.32 -31.09 -14.26
N ARG A 303 -0.59 -30.86 -12.96
CA ARG A 303 -1.32 -31.80 -12.09
C ARG A 303 -2.66 -31.24 -11.62
N ASN A 304 -3.65 -32.13 -11.48
CA ASN A 304 -5.00 -31.78 -11.01
C ASN A 304 -5.22 -32.00 -9.50
N ALA A 305 -4.19 -32.45 -8.79
CA ALA A 305 -4.18 -32.67 -7.35
C ALA A 305 -2.92 -32.05 -6.74
N ILE A 306 -3.04 -31.58 -5.51
CA ILE A 306 -1.93 -31.05 -4.71
C ILE A 306 -1.21 -32.22 -4.05
N ASP A 307 0.12 -32.23 -4.11
CA ASP A 307 0.96 -33.14 -3.32
C ASP A 307 1.77 -32.43 -2.22
N GLU A 308 2.59 -33.22 -1.51
CA GLU A 308 3.50 -32.72 -0.46
C GLU A 308 4.48 -31.66 -0.98
N THR A 309 4.95 -31.80 -2.21
CA THR A 309 5.93 -30.89 -2.83
C THR A 309 5.28 -29.53 -3.13
N ASP A 310 4.08 -29.52 -3.70
CA ASP A 310 3.32 -28.30 -3.96
C ASP A 310 2.96 -27.59 -2.65
N TRP A 311 2.56 -28.34 -1.62
CA TRP A 311 2.24 -27.80 -0.30
C TRP A 311 3.46 -27.14 0.34
N LYS A 312 4.62 -27.82 0.29
CA LYS A 312 5.89 -27.28 0.78
C LYS A 312 6.29 -26.00 0.05
N ILE A 313 6.31 -26.00 -1.29
CA ILE A 313 6.66 -24.81 -2.08
C ILE A 313 5.69 -23.65 -1.77
N ALA A 314 4.41 -23.95 -1.61
CA ALA A 314 3.42 -22.95 -1.23
C ALA A 314 3.70 -22.37 0.17
N GLY A 315 4.14 -23.19 1.13
CA GLY A 315 4.59 -22.74 2.45
C GLY A 315 5.79 -21.80 2.33
N ASP A 316 6.84 -22.19 1.59
CA ASP A 316 8.03 -21.36 1.35
C ASP A 316 7.66 -20.00 0.71
N LEU A 317 6.71 -19.99 -0.24
CA LEU A 317 6.21 -18.76 -0.87
C LEU A 317 5.30 -17.94 0.06
N THR A 318 4.59 -18.60 0.97
CA THR A 318 3.81 -17.93 2.02
C THR A 318 4.72 -17.21 3.00
N ASP A 319 5.88 -17.79 3.36
CA ASP A 319 6.90 -17.12 4.17
C ASP A 319 7.48 -15.89 3.48
N VAL A 320 7.74 -15.95 2.17
CA VAL A 320 8.13 -14.77 1.37
C VAL A 320 7.06 -13.68 1.49
N SER A 321 5.79 -14.06 1.36
CA SER A 321 4.67 -13.13 1.47
C SER A 321 4.56 -12.47 2.85
N ILE A 322 4.74 -13.23 3.93
CA ILE A 322 4.78 -12.67 5.30
C ILE A 322 5.91 -11.66 5.44
N ARG A 323 7.14 -12.01 5.02
CA ARG A 323 8.31 -11.11 5.09
C ARG A 323 8.06 -9.81 4.32
N VAL A 324 7.52 -9.90 3.11
CA VAL A 324 7.20 -8.72 2.29
C VAL A 324 6.14 -7.86 2.95
N ARG A 325 5.06 -8.47 3.46
CA ARG A 325 4.00 -7.74 4.17
C ARG A 325 4.56 -6.98 5.38
N ASP A 326 5.45 -7.60 6.14
CA ASP A 326 6.11 -6.97 7.30
C ASP A 326 7.05 -5.82 6.90
N GLN A 327 7.80 -5.97 5.80
CA GLN A 327 8.60 -4.89 5.24
C GLN A 327 7.73 -3.70 4.81
N MET A 328 6.59 -3.96 4.16
CA MET A 328 5.64 -2.91 3.75
C MET A 328 5.03 -2.21 4.97
N ARG A 329 4.69 -2.96 6.04
CA ARG A 329 4.22 -2.39 7.31
C ARG A 329 5.26 -1.46 7.92
N ALA A 330 6.51 -1.89 8.00
CA ALA A 330 7.62 -1.07 8.50
C ALA A 330 7.84 0.19 7.66
N ALA A 331 7.72 0.08 6.32
CA ALA A 331 7.85 1.22 5.41
C ALA A 331 6.74 2.26 5.61
N VAL A 332 5.48 1.82 5.76
CA VAL A 332 4.34 2.70 6.05
C VAL A 332 4.52 3.41 7.40
N ASP A 333 4.94 2.69 8.44
CA ASP A 333 5.18 3.29 9.76
C ASP A 333 6.34 4.30 9.73
N ALA A 334 7.41 4.00 9.00
CA ALA A 334 8.51 4.93 8.78
C ALA A 334 8.07 6.18 8.01
N ALA A 335 7.22 6.04 6.99
CA ALA A 335 6.63 7.16 6.26
C ALA A 335 5.75 8.04 7.17
N ARG A 336 4.87 7.43 7.97
CA ARG A 336 4.04 8.15 8.95
C ARG A 336 4.88 8.92 9.97
N ARG A 337 5.93 8.30 10.53
CA ARG A 337 6.86 8.97 11.46
C ARG A 337 7.52 10.19 10.81
N ARG A 338 8.01 10.06 9.58
CA ARG A 338 8.61 11.18 8.83
C ARG A 338 7.60 12.30 8.57
N GLN A 339 6.37 11.98 8.17
CA GLN A 339 5.32 12.96 7.92
C GLN A 339 4.91 13.71 9.19
N ASN A 340 4.75 13.00 10.31
CA ASN A 340 4.41 13.61 11.59
C ASN A 340 5.52 14.54 12.09
N ALA A 341 6.78 14.14 11.94
CA ALA A 341 7.93 15.00 12.28
C ALA A 341 7.99 16.26 11.41
N ALA A 342 7.75 16.15 10.10
CA ALA A 342 7.68 17.30 9.20
C ALA A 342 6.56 18.27 9.60
N ARG A 343 5.34 17.76 9.83
CA ARG A 343 4.21 18.60 10.26
C ARG A 343 4.46 19.30 11.59
N ALA A 344 5.13 18.65 12.53
CA ALA A 344 5.50 19.26 13.82
C ALA A 344 6.50 20.41 13.64
N ARG A 345 7.49 20.26 12.74
CA ARG A 345 8.45 21.32 12.41
C ARG A 345 7.75 22.50 11.73
N ASP A 346 6.94 22.24 10.70
CA ASP A 346 6.19 23.28 9.98
C ASP A 346 5.27 24.08 10.93
N ARG A 347 4.65 23.38 11.89
CA ARG A 347 3.83 24.02 12.92
C ARG A 347 4.66 24.90 13.87
N ALA A 348 5.78 24.41 14.37
CA ALA A 348 6.66 25.17 15.27
C ALA A 348 7.25 26.41 14.58
N GLU A 349 7.65 26.29 13.31
CA GLU A 349 8.11 27.41 12.50
C GLU A 349 7.00 28.45 12.30
N ARG A 350 5.78 28.00 11.96
CA ARG A 350 4.61 28.88 11.83
C ARG A 350 4.27 29.60 13.14
N GLU A 351 4.29 28.90 14.27
CA GLU A 351 4.06 29.50 15.59
C GLU A 351 5.13 30.54 15.94
N THR A 352 6.40 30.27 15.61
CA THR A 352 7.52 31.21 15.79
C THR A 352 7.36 32.47 14.93
N ILE A 353 7.01 32.32 13.65
CA ILE A 353 6.77 33.44 12.73
C ILE A 353 5.59 34.30 13.20
N VAL A 354 4.49 33.67 13.66
CA VAL A 354 3.33 34.38 14.18
C VAL A 354 3.70 35.16 15.44
N ALA A 355 4.43 34.54 16.38
CA ALA A 355 4.91 35.21 17.59
C ALA A 355 5.82 36.42 17.27
N ALA A 356 6.77 36.26 16.35
CA ALA A 356 7.66 37.34 15.91
C ALA A 356 6.89 38.52 15.28
N ARG A 357 5.89 38.24 14.44
CA ARG A 357 5.04 39.29 13.84
C ARG A 357 4.18 40.01 14.88
N LEU A 358 3.61 39.29 15.84
CA LEU A 358 2.84 39.90 16.93
C LEU A 358 3.72 40.79 17.82
N ALA A 359 4.95 40.34 18.11
CA ALA A 359 5.94 41.13 18.85
C ALA A 359 6.31 42.42 18.08
N ASP A 360 6.68 42.35 16.80
CA ASP A 360 6.99 43.53 15.98
C ASP A 360 5.81 44.53 15.91
N GLN A 361 4.57 44.04 15.73
CA GLN A 361 3.38 44.89 15.75
C GLN A 361 3.16 45.56 17.12
N ALA A 362 3.37 44.83 18.22
CA ALA A 362 3.27 45.37 19.56
C ALA A 362 4.34 46.44 19.81
N GLN A 363 5.60 46.17 19.41
CA GLN A 363 6.71 47.10 19.52
C GLN A 363 6.45 48.40 18.75
N ARG A 364 6.01 48.33 17.48
CA ARG A 364 5.65 49.53 16.70
C ARG A 364 4.54 50.36 17.35
N ARG A 365 3.56 49.70 17.97
CA ARG A 365 2.47 50.39 18.69
C ARG A 365 2.97 51.06 19.97
N VAL A 366 3.93 50.47 20.68
CA VAL A 366 4.60 51.10 21.83
C VAL A 366 5.37 52.33 21.37
N VAL A 367 6.22 52.22 20.35
CA VAL A 367 6.97 53.37 19.79
C VAL A 367 6.01 54.50 19.40
N LYS A 368 4.93 54.18 18.69
CA LYS A 368 3.90 55.16 18.30
C LYS A 368 3.23 55.84 19.50
N ALA A 369 2.94 55.09 20.57
CA ALA A 369 2.34 55.64 21.78
C ALA A 369 3.29 56.57 22.54
N VAL A 370 4.56 56.16 22.68
CA VAL A 370 5.64 56.94 23.29
C VAL A 370 5.89 58.24 22.51
N CYS A 371 6.16 58.14 21.21
CA CYS A 371 6.36 59.30 20.34
C CYS A 371 5.12 60.21 20.33
N GLY A 372 3.92 59.64 20.29
CA GLY A 372 2.67 60.41 20.31
C GLY A 372 2.46 61.16 21.63
N LYS A 373 2.94 60.65 22.77
CA LYS A 373 2.91 61.33 24.06
C LYS A 373 3.94 62.45 24.12
N LEU A 374 5.17 62.20 23.65
CA LEU A 374 6.24 63.20 23.60
C LEU A 374 5.92 64.35 22.65
N ARG A 375 5.38 64.09 21.45
CA ARG A 375 4.90 65.15 20.52
C ARG A 375 3.87 66.09 21.16
N ARG A 376 3.03 65.58 22.07
CA ARG A 376 1.97 66.37 22.74
C ARG A 376 2.46 67.16 23.95
N ARG A 377 3.48 66.67 24.67
CA ARG A 377 3.91 67.21 25.97
C ARG A 377 5.33 67.78 25.97
N GLY A 378 6.11 67.54 24.93
CA GLY A 378 7.53 67.89 24.80
C GLY A 378 8.45 66.98 25.63
N ARG A 379 8.05 66.67 26.86
CA ARG A 379 8.77 65.80 27.82
C ARG A 379 7.80 64.92 28.60
N ALA A 380 8.24 63.77 29.07
CA ALA A 380 7.45 62.89 29.94
C ALA A 380 8.34 61.96 30.77
N THR A 381 7.87 61.55 31.95
CA THR A 381 8.54 60.53 32.77
C THR A 381 8.32 59.11 32.21
N ARG A 382 9.19 58.15 32.54
CA ARG A 382 9.04 56.73 32.14
C ARG A 382 7.66 56.17 32.51
N SER A 383 7.13 56.52 33.68
CA SER A 383 5.79 56.10 34.13
C SER A 383 4.68 56.64 33.22
N GLU A 384 4.73 57.92 32.86
CA GLU A 384 3.74 58.53 31.97
C GLU A 384 3.79 57.97 30.54
N LEU A 385 4.98 57.61 30.07
CA LEU A 385 5.17 56.95 28.77
C LEU A 385 4.60 55.51 28.79
N ARG A 386 4.81 54.77 29.88
CA ARG A 386 4.22 53.43 30.08
C ARG A 386 2.70 53.50 30.14
N VAL A 387 2.15 54.47 30.85
CA VAL A 387 0.69 54.66 30.99
C VAL A 387 0.04 55.03 29.65
N ALA A 388 0.76 55.75 28.78
CA ALA A 388 0.28 56.09 27.43
C ALA A 388 0.11 54.86 26.52
N CYS A 389 0.77 53.74 26.83
CA CYS A 389 0.58 52.48 26.13
C CYS A 389 -0.73 51.79 26.57
N ALA A 390 -1.48 51.26 25.60
CA ALA A 390 -2.68 50.49 25.88
C ALA A 390 -2.35 49.23 26.71
N ALA A 391 -3.28 48.80 27.57
CA ALA A 391 -3.05 47.67 28.49
C ALA A 391 -2.54 46.41 27.77
N SER A 392 -2.99 46.15 26.54
CA SER A 392 -2.61 44.98 25.73
C SER A 392 -1.17 44.99 25.18
N ILE A 393 -0.42 46.10 25.29
CA ILE A 393 0.97 46.21 24.81
C ILE A 393 1.94 46.68 25.90
N ARG A 394 1.48 46.82 27.15
CA ARG A 394 2.32 47.29 28.26
C ARG A 394 3.40 46.28 28.69
N SER A 395 3.23 44.99 28.39
CA SER A 395 4.27 43.97 28.63
C SER A 395 5.53 44.26 27.82
N GLU A 396 5.38 44.75 26.59
CA GLU A 396 6.48 45.06 25.67
C GLU A 396 7.13 46.41 25.92
N PHE A 397 6.57 47.23 26.81
CA PHE A 397 7.01 48.61 27.01
C PHE A 397 8.46 48.71 27.46
N ASP A 398 8.88 47.91 28.44
CA ASP A 398 10.20 48.08 29.05
C ASP A 398 11.33 47.81 28.07
N GLY A 399 11.22 46.73 27.27
CA GLY A 399 12.23 46.39 26.26
C GLY A 399 12.29 47.41 25.12
N VAL A 400 11.14 47.90 24.64
CA VAL A 400 11.11 48.96 23.61
C VAL A 400 11.63 50.28 24.15
N PHE A 401 11.32 50.61 25.40
CA PHE A 401 11.77 51.84 26.03
C PHE A 401 13.30 51.86 26.18
N GLU A 402 13.91 50.76 26.62
CA GLU A 402 15.36 50.61 26.72
C GLU A 402 16.03 50.73 25.35
N MET A 403 15.50 50.04 24.33
CA MET A 403 15.97 50.19 22.94
C MET A 403 15.91 51.65 22.46
N MET A 404 14.81 52.37 22.71
CA MET A 404 14.68 53.77 22.30
C MET A 404 15.68 54.70 23.02
N VAL A 405 16.10 54.38 24.24
CA VAL A 405 17.14 55.11 24.97
C VAL A 405 18.52 54.79 24.40
N ASP A 406 18.82 53.51 24.18
CA ASP A 406 20.11 53.04 23.67
C ASP A 406 20.38 53.52 22.24
N GLU A 407 19.35 53.56 21.39
CA GLU A 407 19.42 54.12 20.04
C GLU A 407 19.35 55.65 20.01
N GLU A 408 19.31 56.32 21.18
CA GLU A 408 19.20 57.78 21.33
C GLU A 408 18.00 58.38 20.58
N ILE A 409 16.93 57.59 20.39
CA ILE A 409 15.63 58.05 19.88
C ILE A 409 14.95 58.92 20.94
N ILE A 410 15.11 58.56 22.21
CA ILE A 410 14.75 59.38 23.37
C ILE A 410 15.94 59.53 24.31
N VAL A 411 16.06 60.69 24.95
CA VAL A 411 17.16 61.01 25.87
C VAL A 411 16.61 61.68 27.12
N ILE A 412 17.35 61.61 28.22
CA ILE A 412 17.00 62.30 29.46
C ILE A 412 17.14 63.81 29.23
N SER A 413 16.08 64.58 29.50
CA SER A 413 16.17 66.04 29.47
C SER A 413 17.02 66.53 30.64
N GLU A 414 17.92 67.49 30.41
CA GLU A 414 18.87 68.01 31.41
C GLU A 414 18.22 68.24 32.79
N SER A 415 18.89 67.72 33.83
CA SER A 415 18.28 67.43 35.13
C SER A 415 17.79 68.68 35.88
N THR A 416 16.49 68.74 36.18
CA THR A 416 15.92 69.63 37.19
C THR A 416 16.09 69.03 38.59
N GLY A 417 17.33 68.97 39.10
CA GLY A 417 17.64 68.73 40.51
C GLY A 417 17.34 67.31 41.05
N LYS A 418 18.12 66.88 42.06
CA LYS A 418 18.18 65.52 42.64
C LYS A 418 16.87 64.97 43.27
N ARG A 419 15.71 65.61 43.10
CA ARG A 419 14.45 65.26 43.78
C ARG A 419 13.31 64.78 42.88
N PHE A 420 13.45 64.82 41.55
CA PHE A 420 12.38 64.43 40.63
C PHE A 420 12.75 63.22 39.77
N ALA A 421 11.73 62.45 39.36
CA ALA A 421 11.90 61.33 38.44
C ALA A 421 12.43 61.85 37.08
N PRO A 422 13.34 61.12 36.42
CA PRO A 422 13.92 61.56 35.14
C PRO A 422 12.83 61.70 34.07
N GLU A 423 12.85 62.84 33.38
CA GLU A 423 12.01 63.14 32.23
C GLU A 423 12.79 62.86 30.93
N TYR A 424 12.08 62.35 29.92
CA TYR A 424 12.63 61.98 28.62
C TYR A 424 12.05 62.89 27.54
N THR A 425 12.87 63.24 26.56
CA THR A 425 12.54 64.01 25.35
C THR A 425 13.03 63.26 24.10
N PHE A 426 12.69 63.73 22.91
CA PHE A 426 13.28 63.21 21.66
C PHE A 426 14.79 63.46 21.65
N GLY A 427 15.54 62.43 21.29
CA GLY A 427 16.98 62.51 21.11
C GLY A 427 17.38 62.95 19.70
N PRO A 428 18.69 63.17 19.48
CA PRO A 428 19.23 63.68 18.22
C PRO A 428 19.05 62.74 17.03
N LYS A 429 18.82 61.44 17.28
CA LYS A 429 18.59 60.43 16.23
C LYS A 429 17.11 60.24 15.88
N TYR A 430 16.20 61.02 16.47
CA TYR A 430 14.81 61.03 16.06
C TYR A 430 14.65 61.78 14.73
N ASP A 431 14.39 61.06 13.64
CA ASP A 431 14.26 61.59 12.28
C ASP A 431 12.87 62.15 11.94
N GLY A 432 11.94 62.15 12.90
CA GLY A 432 10.56 62.61 12.70
C GLY A 432 9.66 61.63 11.93
N GLY A 433 10.21 60.51 11.43
CA GLY A 433 9.54 59.59 10.53
C GLY A 433 9.34 58.19 11.11
N LEU A 434 8.16 57.95 11.71
CA LEU A 434 7.54 56.63 11.87
C LEU A 434 6.01 56.77 11.89
#